data_AF-A0A7W2SCG1-F1
#
_entry.id   AF-A0A7W2SCG1-F1
#
_cell.length_a   1.000
_cell.length_b   1.000
_cell.length_c   1.000
_cell.angle_alpha   90.00
_cell.angle_beta   90.00
_cell.angle_gamma   90.00
#
_symmetry.space_group_name_H-M   'P 1'
#
loop_
_entity.id
_entity.type
_entity.pdbx_description
1 polymer ?
#
loop_
_entity_poly.entity_id
_entity_poly.type
_entity_poly.pdbx_seq_one_letter_code
_entity_poly.pdbx_strand_id
1 'polypeptide(L)'
;MERVFEDYVAVKFKEQLPEHYIQSQVRQHCLLTHTTHGSIVAKKLYQLRPDLHITFQSRIIIADTKWKLIDENLPSKKYNISEGDIYQMLAYNQSYQKNEDETSEIWLIYPLSEDFTKRIPDFRFDNGAVIKVIPFDIDNSLLL
;
A
#
# COMPACT_ATOMS: atom_id res chain seq x y z
N MET A 1 -14.83 9.20 -3.56
CA MET A 1 -13.74 9.61 -4.46
C MET A 1 -12.56 8.66 -4.37
N GLU A 2 -12.16 8.21 -3.17
CA GLU A 2 -11.11 7.17 -2.97
C GLU A 2 -11.22 5.99 -3.94
N ARG A 3 -12.36 5.30 -3.98
CA ARG A 3 -12.55 4.16 -4.91
C ARG A 3 -12.35 4.49 -6.40
N VAL A 4 -12.70 5.70 -6.83
CA VAL A 4 -12.49 6.11 -8.23
C VAL A 4 -11.00 6.30 -8.50
N PHE A 5 -10.27 6.86 -7.53
CA PHE A 5 -8.82 6.99 -7.61
C PHE A 5 -8.13 5.63 -7.57
N GLU A 6 -8.52 4.74 -6.65
CA GLU A 6 -8.04 3.35 -6.56
C GLU A 6 -8.18 2.63 -7.91
N ASP A 7 -9.40 2.60 -8.46
CA ASP A 7 -9.69 1.92 -9.72
C ASP A 7 -8.92 2.56 -10.90
N TYR A 8 -8.78 3.90 -10.91
CA TYR A 8 -8.02 4.62 -11.94
C TYR A 8 -6.53 4.29 -11.92
N VAL A 9 -5.89 4.39 -10.74
CA VAL A 9 -4.48 4.03 -10.56
C VAL A 9 -4.25 2.57 -10.94
N ALA A 10 -5.15 1.65 -10.55
CA ALA A 10 -5.04 0.24 -10.88
C ALA A 10 -5.05 -0.03 -12.39
N VAL A 11 -5.92 0.65 -13.14
CA VAL A 11 -5.98 0.55 -14.61
C VAL A 11 -4.69 1.09 -15.23
N LYS A 12 -4.23 2.27 -14.80
CA LYS A 12 -3.01 2.90 -15.35
C LYS A 12 -1.73 2.13 -15.06
N PHE A 13 -1.63 1.55 -13.87
CA PHE A 13 -0.51 0.68 -13.52
C PHE A 13 -0.42 -0.55 -14.43
N LYS A 14 -1.55 -1.19 -14.72
CA LYS A 14 -1.60 -2.34 -15.64
C LYS A 14 -1.18 -1.96 -17.07
N GLU A 15 -1.51 -0.75 -17.51
CA GLU A 15 -1.12 -0.24 -18.84
C GLU A 15 0.38 0.09 -18.92
N GLN A 16 0.95 0.65 -17.85
CA GLN A 16 2.33 1.17 -17.84
C GLN A 16 3.39 0.13 -17.46
N LEU A 17 3.00 -0.90 -16.71
CA LEU A 17 3.90 -1.92 -16.19
C LEU A 17 3.51 -3.30 -16.74
N PRO A 18 3.65 -3.55 -18.05
CA PRO A 18 3.18 -4.80 -18.67
C PRO A 18 3.90 -6.05 -18.17
N GLU A 19 5.13 -5.89 -17.65
CA GLU A 19 5.91 -6.98 -17.05
C GLU A 19 5.51 -7.29 -15.60
N HIS A 20 4.68 -6.44 -14.98
CA HIS A 20 4.22 -6.61 -13.60
C HIS A 20 2.85 -7.27 -13.60
N TYR A 21 2.69 -8.36 -12.85
CA TYR A 21 1.39 -8.97 -12.66
C TYR A 21 0.65 -8.23 -11.54
N ILE A 22 -0.36 -7.43 -11.91
CA ILE A 22 -1.07 -6.54 -10.99
C ILE A 22 -2.49 -7.04 -10.76
N GLN A 23 -2.80 -7.35 -9.51
CA GLN A 23 -4.13 -7.70 -9.06
C GLN A 23 -4.70 -6.58 -8.20
N SER A 24 -5.89 -6.13 -8.55
CA SER A 24 -6.64 -5.17 -7.74
C SER A 24 -7.57 -5.92 -6.77
N GLN A 25 -7.83 -5.33 -5.61
CA GLN A 25 -8.83 -5.83 -4.64
C GLN A 25 -8.54 -7.23 -4.07
N VAL A 26 -7.28 -7.54 -3.76
CA VAL A 26 -6.91 -8.83 -3.15
C VAL A 26 -7.43 -8.90 -1.71
N ARG A 27 -8.05 -10.03 -1.34
CA ARG A 27 -8.68 -10.23 -0.02
C ARG A 27 -8.34 -11.58 0.63
N GLN A 28 -7.11 -12.02 0.44
CA GLN A 28 -6.67 -13.38 0.74
C GLN A 28 -6.34 -13.58 2.23
N HIS A 29 -5.89 -12.52 2.91
CA HIS A 29 -5.40 -12.59 4.29
C HIS A 29 -6.31 -11.84 5.27
N CYS A 30 -6.34 -12.34 6.51
CA CYS A 30 -6.98 -11.69 7.65
C CYS A 30 -5.95 -11.59 8.77
N LEU A 31 -5.93 -10.48 9.51
CA LEU A 31 -4.95 -10.27 10.56
C LEU A 31 -5.14 -11.24 11.73
N LEU A 32 -6.39 -11.54 12.08
CA LEU A 32 -6.70 -12.26 13.30
C LEU A 32 -7.61 -13.46 13.02
N THR A 33 -7.47 -14.46 13.88
CA THR A 33 -8.45 -15.54 14.00
C THR A 33 -8.94 -15.54 15.44
N HIS A 34 -10.25 -15.59 15.64
CA HIS A 34 -10.88 -15.53 16.96
C HIS A 34 -11.96 -16.59 17.09
N THR A 35 -11.95 -17.29 18.23
CA THR A 35 -12.98 -18.24 18.62
C THR A 35 -13.77 -17.65 19.77
N THR A 36 -15.04 -17.37 19.55
CA THR A 36 -15.93 -16.80 20.58
C THR A 36 -16.27 -17.86 21.63
N HIS A 37 -16.54 -17.43 22.87
CA HIS A 37 -16.98 -18.33 23.93
C HIS A 37 -18.20 -19.17 23.49
N GLY A 38 -18.15 -20.47 23.77
CA GLY A 38 -19.20 -21.42 23.36
C GLY A 38 -19.16 -21.86 21.90
N SER A 39 -18.23 -21.35 21.09
CA SER A 39 -17.97 -21.82 19.71
C SER A 39 -16.76 -22.75 19.68
N ILE A 40 -16.83 -23.79 18.86
CA ILE A 40 -15.66 -24.61 18.48
C ILE A 40 -15.04 -24.15 17.15
N VAL A 41 -15.75 -23.28 16.42
CA VAL A 41 -15.32 -22.79 15.10
C VAL A 41 -14.65 -21.44 15.24
N ALA A 42 -13.41 -21.36 14.75
CA ALA A 42 -12.65 -20.12 14.70
C ALA A 42 -13.07 -19.27 13.48
N LYS A 43 -13.20 -17.95 13.66
CA LYS A 43 -13.53 -17.00 12.59
C LYS A 43 -12.32 -16.14 12.27
N LYS A 44 -12.08 -15.92 10.98
CA LYS A 44 -11.09 -14.93 10.51
C LYS A 44 -11.69 -13.52 10.65
N LEU A 45 -10.95 -12.62 11.29
CA LEU A 45 -11.34 -11.23 11.56
C LEU A 45 -10.32 -10.26 10.95
N TYR A 46 -10.77 -9.03 10.67
CA TYR A 46 -9.95 -7.96 10.09
C TYR A 46 -9.29 -8.39 8.77
N GLN A 47 -10.15 -8.63 7.76
CA GLN A 47 -9.70 -8.95 6.41
C GLN A 47 -8.92 -7.78 5.82
N LEU A 48 -7.70 -8.06 5.38
CA LEU A 48 -6.84 -7.09 4.72
C LEU A 48 -7.21 -6.97 3.25
N ARG A 49 -7.19 -5.74 2.77
CA ARG A 49 -7.64 -5.37 1.42
C ARG A 49 -6.68 -4.35 0.83
N PRO A 50 -5.44 -4.73 0.48
CA PRO A 50 -4.61 -3.85 -0.31
C PRO A 50 -5.30 -3.52 -1.62
N ASP A 51 -5.16 -2.28 -2.07
CA ASP A 51 -5.71 -1.86 -3.36
C ASP A 51 -5.06 -2.62 -4.50
N LEU A 52 -3.74 -2.80 -4.41
CA LEU A 52 -2.91 -3.45 -5.41
C LEU A 52 -1.98 -4.49 -4.78
N HIS A 53 -1.96 -5.66 -5.40
CA HIS A 53 -0.97 -6.70 -5.19
C HIS A 53 -0.19 -6.87 -6.48
N ILE A 54 1.10 -6.55 -6.45
CA ILE A 54 1.97 -6.50 -7.60
C ILE A 54 3.01 -7.61 -7.46
N THR A 55 3.16 -8.43 -8.49
CA THR A 55 4.21 -9.45 -8.55
C THR A 55 5.13 -9.16 -9.73
N PHE A 56 6.43 -9.05 -9.44
CA PHE A 56 7.46 -8.78 -10.45
C PHE A 56 8.72 -9.57 -10.09
N GLN A 57 9.24 -10.36 -11.04
CA GLN A 57 10.45 -11.18 -10.86
C GLN A 57 10.47 -11.96 -9.52
N SER A 58 9.36 -12.63 -9.20
CA SER A 58 9.15 -13.40 -7.95
C SER A 58 9.08 -12.58 -6.65
N ARG A 59 9.13 -11.24 -6.72
CA ARG A 59 8.94 -10.36 -5.55
C ARG A 59 7.50 -9.90 -5.45
N ILE A 60 6.99 -9.82 -4.23
CA ILE A 60 5.67 -9.26 -3.94
C ILE A 60 5.83 -7.80 -3.48
N ILE A 61 5.11 -6.90 -4.14
CA ILE A 61 4.97 -5.50 -3.76
C ILE A 61 3.50 -5.26 -3.46
N ILE A 62 3.21 -4.74 -2.26
CA ILE A 62 1.87 -4.30 -1.90
C ILE A 62 1.79 -2.80 -2.09
N ALA A 63 0.73 -2.33 -2.74
CA ALA A 63 0.48 -0.90 -2.88
C ALA A 63 -0.94 -0.55 -2.44
N ASP A 64 -1.05 0.61 -1.81
CA ASP A 64 -2.31 1.16 -1.29
C ASP A 64 -2.36 2.64 -1.68
N THR A 65 -3.50 3.06 -2.17
CA THR A 65 -3.73 4.40 -2.71
C THR A 65 -4.54 5.21 -1.70
N LYS A 66 -4.22 6.50 -1.57
CA LYS A 66 -4.86 7.39 -0.62
C LYS A 66 -5.24 8.68 -1.31
N TRP A 67 -6.53 9.04 -1.24
CA TRP A 67 -7.00 10.34 -1.68
C TRP A 67 -6.82 11.39 -0.57
N LYS A 68 -5.57 11.75 -0.29
CA LYS A 68 -5.20 12.73 0.74
C LYS A 68 -4.10 13.64 0.20
N LEU A 69 -4.10 14.88 0.66
CA LEU A 69 -2.98 15.79 0.44
C LEU A 69 -1.94 15.56 1.53
N ILE A 70 -0.73 15.24 1.11
CA ILE A 70 0.46 15.20 1.96
C ILE A 70 1.38 16.36 1.56
N ASP A 71 2.38 16.64 2.39
CA ASP A 71 3.29 17.76 2.16
C ASP A 71 4.74 17.30 2.32
N GLU A 72 5.49 17.26 1.22
CA GLU A 72 6.88 16.83 1.17
C GLU A 72 7.83 17.74 1.96
N ASN A 73 7.42 18.96 2.27
CA ASN A 73 8.20 19.98 2.95
C ASN A 73 7.97 20.01 4.48
N LEU A 74 7.11 19.13 5.02
CA LEU A 74 6.77 19.08 6.44
C LEU A 74 7.21 17.77 7.15
N PRO A 75 8.51 17.41 7.15
CA PRO A 75 8.99 16.20 7.82
C PRO A 75 8.72 16.21 9.34
N SER A 76 8.75 17.39 9.98
CA SER A 76 8.44 17.55 11.41
C SER A 76 6.99 17.23 11.76
N LYS A 77 6.08 17.28 10.78
CA LYS A 77 4.68 16.84 10.89
C LYS A 77 4.42 15.50 10.24
N LYS A 78 5.46 14.67 10.06
CA LYS A 78 5.36 13.36 9.39
C LYS A 78 4.78 13.47 7.97
N TYR A 79 5.05 14.58 7.27
CA TYR A 79 4.52 14.90 5.94
C TYR A 79 2.98 14.93 5.85
N ASN A 80 2.28 15.07 6.98
CA ASN A 80 0.82 14.90 7.11
C ASN A 80 0.32 13.49 6.78
N ILE A 81 1.19 12.49 6.74
CA ILE A 81 0.79 11.08 6.62
C ILE A 81 0.18 10.62 7.94
N SER A 82 -0.99 10.00 7.87
CA SER A 82 -1.69 9.56 9.08
C SER A 82 -1.08 8.28 9.64
N GLU A 83 -1.07 8.14 10.97
CA GLU A 83 -0.55 6.94 11.64
C GLU A 83 -1.33 5.69 11.22
N GLY A 84 -2.62 5.82 10.93
CA GLY A 84 -3.45 4.74 10.39
C GLY A 84 -2.92 4.20 9.05
N ASP A 85 -2.42 5.06 8.18
CA ASP A 85 -1.83 4.63 6.89
C ASP A 85 -0.55 3.81 7.15
N ILE A 86 0.32 4.26 8.07
CA ILE A 86 1.54 3.53 8.44
C ILE A 86 1.22 2.17 9.10
N TYR A 87 0.26 2.13 10.02
CA TYR A 87 -0.16 0.88 10.67
C TYR A 87 -0.80 -0.10 9.68
N GLN A 88 -1.54 0.41 8.70
CA GLN A 88 -2.06 -0.41 7.60
C GLN A 88 -0.92 -1.03 6.77
N MET A 89 0.16 -0.28 6.49
CA MET A 89 1.31 -0.83 5.77
C MET A 89 2.02 -1.92 6.57
N LEU A 90 2.16 -1.75 7.88
CA LEU A 90 2.72 -2.78 8.76
C LEU A 90 1.87 -4.06 8.73
N ALA A 91 0.54 -3.92 8.80
CA ALA A 91 -0.40 -5.03 8.73
C ALA A 91 -0.30 -5.80 7.40
N TYR A 92 -0.12 -5.09 6.28
CA TYR A 92 0.12 -5.71 4.99
C TYR A 92 1.45 -6.45 4.93
N ASN A 93 2.54 -5.82 5.39
CA ASN A 93 3.85 -6.46 5.43
C ASN A 93 3.82 -7.80 6.18
N GLN A 94 3.25 -7.78 7.39
CA GLN A 94 3.17 -8.94 8.27
C GLN A 94 2.32 -10.09 7.72
N SER A 95 1.45 -9.82 6.73
CA SER A 95 0.51 -10.80 6.20
C SER A 95 0.87 -11.31 4.82
N TYR A 96 1.25 -10.41 3.90
CA TYR A 96 1.52 -10.72 2.50
C TYR A 96 3.00 -10.96 2.21
N GLN A 97 3.90 -10.38 3.00
CA GLN A 97 5.34 -10.35 2.69
C GLN A 97 6.21 -10.97 3.80
N LYS A 98 5.59 -11.61 4.79
CA LYS A 98 6.27 -12.16 5.98
C LYS A 98 7.39 -13.15 5.67
N ASN A 99 7.26 -13.88 4.58
CA ASN A 99 8.17 -14.96 4.20
C ASN A 99 8.98 -14.64 2.93
N GLU A 100 9.05 -13.36 2.53
CA GLU A 100 9.90 -12.95 1.41
C GLU A 100 11.38 -13.02 1.83
N ASP A 101 12.21 -13.63 1.00
CA ASP A 101 13.66 -13.73 1.23
C ASP A 101 14.38 -12.38 1.01
N GLU A 102 13.81 -11.53 0.17
CA GLU A 102 14.31 -10.19 -0.12
C GLU A 102 13.62 -9.12 0.71
N THR A 103 14.25 -7.95 0.83
CA THR A 103 13.64 -6.81 1.50
C THR A 103 12.30 -6.46 0.86
N SER A 104 11.24 -6.51 1.67
CA SER A 104 9.88 -6.21 1.24
C SER A 104 9.70 -4.73 0.98
N GLU A 105 9.00 -4.40 -0.10
CA GLU A 105 8.62 -3.03 -0.44
C GLU A 105 7.10 -2.87 -0.40
N ILE A 106 6.66 -1.76 0.19
CA ILE A 106 5.25 -1.37 0.22
C ILE A 106 5.14 0.04 -0.32
N TRP A 107 4.18 0.29 -1.21
CA TRP A 107 3.99 1.60 -1.81
C TRP A 107 2.73 2.26 -1.26
N LEU A 108 2.88 3.49 -0.77
CA LEU A 108 1.78 4.39 -0.48
C LEU A 108 1.70 5.42 -1.61
N ILE A 109 0.59 5.41 -2.33
CA ILE A 109 0.40 6.25 -3.52
C ILE A 109 -0.59 7.36 -3.18
N TYR A 110 -0.16 8.61 -3.33
CA TYR A 110 -0.98 9.80 -3.13
C TYR A 110 -1.10 10.58 -4.44
N PRO A 111 -2.18 11.35 -4.65
CA PRO A 111 -2.25 12.24 -5.80
C PRO A 111 -1.12 13.27 -5.74
N LEU A 112 -0.51 13.55 -6.89
CA LEU A 112 0.40 14.69 -7.04
C LEU A 112 -0.35 15.99 -6.70
N SER A 113 0.33 16.89 -6.00
CA SER A 113 -0.18 18.20 -5.64
C SER A 113 0.95 19.23 -5.67
N GLU A 114 0.60 20.51 -5.46
CA GLU A 114 1.59 21.59 -5.34
C GLU A 114 2.60 21.35 -4.21
N ASP A 115 2.16 20.68 -3.13
CA ASP A 115 2.96 20.37 -1.94
C ASP A 115 3.55 18.95 -1.94
N PHE A 116 3.24 18.13 -2.96
CA PHE A 116 3.76 16.76 -3.11
C PHE A 116 3.99 16.44 -4.59
N THR A 117 5.21 16.73 -5.05
CA THR A 117 5.60 16.67 -6.47
C THR A 117 6.57 15.54 -6.76
N LYS A 118 7.25 15.02 -5.74
CA LYS A 118 8.25 13.94 -5.86
C LYS A 118 8.19 13.00 -4.67
N ARG A 119 8.81 11.83 -4.83
CA ARG A 119 8.97 10.88 -3.73
C ARG A 119 9.71 11.51 -2.55
N ILE A 120 9.19 11.29 -1.35
CA ILE A 120 9.90 11.59 -0.10
C ILE A 120 10.84 10.43 0.25
N PRO A 121 11.84 10.64 1.14
CA PRO A 121 12.72 9.56 1.58
C PRO A 121 11.96 8.36 2.17
N ASP A 122 12.43 7.16 1.86
CA ASP A 122 11.79 5.91 2.30
C ASP A 122 11.66 5.83 3.83
N PHE A 123 10.50 5.41 4.31
CA PHE A 123 10.36 4.95 5.69
C PHE A 123 10.83 3.50 5.80
N ARG A 124 11.39 3.15 6.96
CA ARG A 124 11.89 1.80 7.23
C ARG A 124 11.28 1.29 8.51
N PHE A 125 10.72 0.09 8.45
CA PHE A 125 10.36 -0.68 9.63
C PHE A 125 11.59 -1.35 10.23
N ASP A 126 11.53 -1.71 11.51
CA ASP A 126 12.62 -2.39 12.22
C ASP A 126 12.97 -3.77 11.64
N ASN A 127 12.01 -4.41 10.97
CA ASN A 127 12.24 -5.66 10.25
C ASN A 127 12.89 -5.47 8.87
N GLY A 128 13.30 -4.25 8.52
CA GLY A 128 13.98 -3.91 7.28
C GLY A 128 13.04 -3.59 6.11
N ALA A 129 11.74 -3.90 6.20
CA ALA A 129 10.78 -3.58 5.16
C ALA A 129 10.67 -2.06 4.95
N VAL A 130 10.48 -1.65 3.70
CA VAL A 130 10.47 -0.23 3.31
C VAL A 130 9.09 0.22 2.84
N ILE A 131 8.71 1.43 3.23
CA ILE A 131 7.54 2.12 2.68
C ILE A 131 8.05 3.20 1.73
N LYS A 132 7.68 3.09 0.46
CA LYS A 132 7.91 4.10 -0.57
C LYS A 132 6.64 4.95 -0.70
N VAL A 133 6.77 6.27 -0.58
CA VAL A 133 5.64 7.19 -0.73
C VAL A 133 5.79 7.89 -2.07
N ILE A 134 4.80 7.69 -2.94
CA ILE A 134 4.93 7.95 -4.37
C ILE A 134 3.81 8.88 -4.87
N PRO A 135 4.14 9.98 -5.57
CA PRO A 135 3.14 10.81 -6.23
C PRO A 135 2.61 10.12 -7.48
N PHE A 136 1.30 10.23 -7.67
CA PHE A 136 0.63 9.84 -8.90
C PHE A 136 0.04 11.07 -9.58
N ASP A 137 0.57 11.40 -10.75
CA ASP A 137 0.07 12.45 -11.61
C ASP A 137 -1.18 11.98 -12.34
N ILE A 138 -2.33 12.52 -11.95
CA ILE A 138 -3.63 12.13 -12.50
C ILE A 138 -3.78 12.63 -13.94
N ASP A 139 -3.27 13.83 -14.24
CA ASP A 139 -3.44 14.49 -15.53
C ASP A 139 -2.65 13.76 -16.62
N ASN A 140 -1.40 13.40 -16.31
CA ASN A 140 -0.55 12.64 -17.22
C ASN A 140 -0.68 11.12 -17.02
N SER A 141 -1.46 10.67 -16.03
CA SER A 141 -1.60 9.28 -15.62
C SER A 141 -0.29 8.61 -15.16
N LEU A 142 0.73 9.35 -14.71
CA LEU A 142 2.08 8.84 -14.48
C LEU A 142 2.40 8.63 -13.00
N LEU A 143 3.16 7.58 -12.70
CA LEU A 143 3.81 7.39 -11.40
C LEU A 143 5.19 8.07 -11.42
N LEU A 144 5.44 8.96 -10.47
CA LEU A 144 6.68 9.76 -10.40
C LEU A 144 7.70 9.20 -9.40
#